data_AF-U3I9U3-F1
#
_entry.id   AF-U3I9U3-F1
#
_cell.length_a   1.000
_cell.length_b   1.000
_cell.length_c   1.000
_cell.angle_alpha   90.00
_cell.angle_beta   90.00
_cell.angle_gamma   90.00
#
_symmetry.space_group_name_H-M   'P 1'
#
loop_
_entity.id
_entity.type
_entity.pdbx_description
1 polymer ?
#
loop_
_entity_poly.entity_id
_entity_poly.type
_entity_poly.pdbx_seq_one_letter_code
_entity_poly.pdbx_strand_id
1 'polypeptide(L)'
;MTSTFLLIGHLILLIPLFSAEECIVCDYFVLVGEPTAISCPVITLPALHSDYNMTWYKNGSNTPITTEKNARIHVRKGLLWFIPATLEDSGLYECEVRGLNRSNQKTINLKVFKNDNGLCFNGKMKYEQVVNSANIGNIICPDLENFKDEDNVKPEVHWYKECKPGFLEDKRFVLAEGENAVLIHNVSVQDKGNYTCRMVYTYMGKQYNVSRTMSLVVKESPLQMRPEFIYPKNNTIEVELGSHVVMECNVSSGINSLIPYWEVNDGYVDDFDSTYREQFYEKGMPHGITVAGTKFNISKVKVKDYAYKFFCHFIYESQQFTSYIKLEPPAQNIQGYLIGGGVSLVFLVFVTLIIYKIFKIDIVLWYRNSCHPFLGEKASDGKIYDAYVLYPKNRESCLYSSDIFALKILPEVLERQCGYNLFIFGRNDLPGEAVISIADEKIRQSRRVIVILVPEPSCYSILEDASEKHLAMYNALIQDGIKVILIELEKIHDYTNMPESIKYIKQKYGAIRWKGDFSERSHSASTRFWKKVRYHMPSRKRGSSSGFHLLP
;
A
#
# COMPACT_ATOMS: atom_id res chain seq x y z
N MET A 1 -45.10 55.71 4.44
CA MET A 1 -44.00 55.57 5.43
C MET A 1 -43.22 54.32 5.01
N THR A 2 -42.22 54.49 4.13
CA THR A 2 -40.76 54.62 4.47
C THR A 2 -40.22 53.30 5.02
N SER A 3 -39.15 52.66 4.53
CA SER A 3 -38.13 53.02 3.53
C SER A 3 -37.18 51.80 3.35
N THR A 4 -36.78 51.48 2.10
CA THR A 4 -35.39 51.16 1.61
C THR A 4 -34.52 50.11 2.34
N PHE A 5 -33.81 49.15 1.71
CA PHE A 5 -32.84 49.20 0.58
C PHE A 5 -32.67 47.76 0.01
N LEU A 6 -32.76 47.49 -1.31
CA LEU A 6 -31.76 47.63 -2.39
C LEU A 6 -30.61 46.61 -2.35
N LEU A 7 -30.62 45.63 -3.28
CA LEU A 7 -29.45 45.15 -4.04
C LEU A 7 -29.90 44.21 -5.17
N ILE A 8 -30.23 44.82 -6.32
CA ILE A 8 -30.33 44.16 -7.62
C ILE A 8 -28.89 43.98 -8.11
N GLY A 9 -28.43 42.74 -8.17
CA GLY A 9 -27.12 42.39 -8.73
C GLY A 9 -27.10 42.63 -10.23
N HIS A 10 -26.52 43.75 -10.65
CA HIS A 10 -26.15 43.97 -12.04
C HIS A 10 -24.99 43.04 -12.41
N LEU A 11 -25.26 42.09 -13.31
CA LEU A 11 -24.26 41.34 -14.05
C LEU A 11 -23.57 42.32 -15.02
N ILE A 12 -22.55 43.04 -14.54
CA ILE A 12 -21.62 43.77 -15.42
C ILE A 12 -20.67 42.72 -15.97
N LEU A 13 -20.92 42.30 -17.20
CA LEU A 13 -19.90 41.69 -18.05
C LEU A 13 -18.76 42.71 -18.16
N LEU A 14 -17.68 42.49 -17.40
CA LEU A 14 -16.40 43.15 -17.59
C LEU A 14 -15.86 42.71 -18.96
N ILE A 15 -16.29 43.40 -20.02
CA ILE A 15 -15.51 43.48 -21.25
C ILE A 15 -14.18 44.12 -20.82
N PRO A 16 -13.02 43.52 -21.11
CA PRO A 16 -11.77 44.21 -20.84
C PRO A 16 -11.77 45.45 -21.73
N LEU A 17 -11.92 46.63 -21.11
CA LEU A 17 -11.48 47.85 -21.75
C LEU A 17 -9.98 47.66 -21.98
N PHE A 18 -9.61 47.39 -23.23
CA PHE A 18 -8.25 47.56 -23.68
C PHE A 18 -7.84 48.97 -23.25
N SER A 19 -6.96 49.06 -22.25
CA SER A 19 -6.19 50.25 -21.99
C SER A 19 -5.32 50.44 -23.23
N ALA A 20 -5.79 51.26 -24.18
CA ALA A 20 -4.89 51.88 -25.12
C ALA A 20 -3.97 52.76 -24.26
N GLU A 21 -2.69 52.38 -24.15
CA GLU A 21 -1.67 53.25 -23.58
C GLU A 21 -1.84 54.65 -24.18
N GLU A 22 -1.96 55.67 -23.33
CA GLU A 22 -2.02 57.06 -23.78
C GLU A 22 -0.71 57.39 -24.51
N CYS A 23 -0.77 57.34 -25.83
CA CYS A 23 0.37 57.65 -26.66
C CYS A 23 0.64 59.17 -26.63
N ILE A 24 1.88 59.55 -26.30
CA ILE A 24 2.33 60.95 -26.27
C ILE A 24 2.57 61.46 -27.71
N VAL A 25 3.06 60.60 -28.60
CA VAL A 25 3.17 60.82 -30.06
C VAL A 25 2.86 59.52 -30.79
N CYS A 26 1.76 59.46 -31.55
CA CYS A 26 1.36 58.26 -32.29
C CYS A 26 2.13 58.14 -33.61
N ASP A 27 2.86 57.05 -33.79
CA ASP A 27 3.55 56.75 -35.04
C ASP A 27 2.58 56.07 -36.04
N TYR A 28 2.46 56.65 -37.24
CA TYR A 28 1.72 56.08 -38.37
C TYR A 28 2.69 55.79 -39.53
N PHE A 29 2.45 54.69 -40.22
CA PHE A 29 3.32 54.20 -41.28
C PHE A 29 2.54 54.00 -42.58
N VAL A 30 3.13 54.41 -43.71
CA VAL A 30 2.56 54.21 -45.04
C VAL A 30 3.69 53.99 -46.06
N LEU A 31 3.40 53.24 -47.12
CA LEU A 31 4.31 53.10 -48.26
C LEU A 31 4.17 54.27 -49.24
N VAL A 32 5.28 54.70 -49.81
CA VAL A 32 5.30 55.73 -50.86
C VAL A 32 4.42 55.29 -52.05
N GLY A 33 3.55 56.19 -52.51
CA GLY A 33 2.63 55.94 -53.62
C GLY A 33 1.31 55.28 -53.20
N GLU A 34 1.15 54.85 -51.94
CA GLU A 34 -0.10 54.32 -51.42
C GLU A 34 -0.90 55.39 -50.67
N PRO A 35 -2.24 55.28 -50.62
CA PRO A 35 -3.06 56.18 -49.84
C PRO A 35 -3.10 55.77 -48.37
N THR A 36 -3.19 56.76 -47.49
CA THR A 36 -3.39 56.54 -46.04
C THR A 36 -4.42 57.50 -45.46
N ALA A 37 -5.12 57.03 -44.43
CA ALA A 37 -6.11 57.78 -43.68
C ALA A 37 -5.76 57.69 -42.20
N ILE A 38 -5.51 58.83 -41.58
CA ILE A 38 -5.04 58.91 -40.20
C ILE A 38 -6.16 59.46 -39.31
N SER A 39 -6.46 58.72 -38.24
CA SER A 39 -7.40 59.14 -37.21
C SER A 39 -6.71 59.98 -36.13
N CYS A 40 -7.47 60.87 -35.51
CA CYS A 40 -6.97 61.65 -34.38
C CYS A 40 -7.02 60.78 -33.11
N PRO A 41 -5.91 60.64 -32.35
CA PRO A 41 -5.86 59.82 -31.13
C PRO A 41 -6.73 60.35 -29.97
N VAL A 42 -7.24 61.59 -30.08
CA VAL A 42 -8.06 62.25 -29.04
C VAL A 42 -9.45 61.60 -28.91
N ILE A 43 -9.89 60.78 -29.86
CA ILE A 43 -11.24 60.22 -29.89
C ILE A 43 -11.30 58.89 -29.13
N THR A 44 -11.44 58.95 -27.80
CA THR A 44 -12.02 57.83 -27.03
C THR A 44 -13.54 57.85 -27.23
N LEU A 45 -14.07 56.89 -28.00
CA LEU A 45 -15.52 56.62 -28.08
C LEU A 45 -16.00 56.15 -26.70
N PRO A 46 -16.94 56.87 -26.03
CA PRO A 46 -18.27 57.17 -26.56
C PRO A 46 -18.69 58.62 -26.28
N ALA A 47 -18.50 59.52 -27.25
CA ALA A 47 -19.07 60.87 -27.20
C ALA A 47 -19.54 61.33 -28.59
N LEU A 48 -20.23 60.46 -29.31
CA LEU A 48 -20.94 60.85 -30.53
C LEU A 48 -22.31 61.41 -30.15
N HIS A 49 -22.34 62.58 -29.49
CA HIS A 49 -23.54 63.42 -29.37
C HIS A 49 -23.22 64.88 -28.97
N SER A 50 -22.08 65.45 -29.40
CA SER A 50 -21.81 66.88 -29.18
C SER A 50 -21.04 67.51 -30.33
N ASP A 51 -21.39 68.75 -30.65
CA ASP A 51 -20.76 69.61 -31.67
C ASP A 51 -19.29 69.88 -31.31
N TYR A 52 -18.36 69.08 -31.85
CA TYR A 52 -16.92 69.35 -31.78
C TYR A 52 -16.40 69.72 -33.17
N ASN A 53 -15.44 70.65 -33.23
CA ASN A 53 -14.74 70.99 -34.46
C ASN A 53 -13.33 70.40 -34.41
N MET A 54 -12.97 69.61 -35.41
CA MET A 54 -11.66 68.97 -35.51
C MET A 54 -10.87 69.54 -36.69
N THR A 55 -9.69 70.07 -36.39
CA THR A 55 -8.79 70.70 -37.35
C THR A 55 -7.43 70.05 -37.33
N TRP A 56 -6.83 69.86 -38.50
CA TRP A 56 -5.51 69.25 -38.66
C TRP A 56 -4.49 70.28 -39.11
N TYR A 57 -3.29 70.19 -38.56
CA TYR A 57 -2.16 71.06 -38.87
C TYR A 57 -0.93 70.20 -39.21
N LYS A 58 -0.08 70.72 -40.11
CA LYS A 58 1.30 70.23 -40.22
C LYS A 58 2.10 70.92 -39.13
N ASN A 59 2.89 70.18 -38.35
CA ASN A 59 3.62 70.75 -37.21
C ASN A 59 4.45 71.98 -37.62
N GLY A 60 4.31 73.07 -36.86
CA GLY A 60 4.95 74.36 -37.12
C GLY A 60 4.18 75.26 -38.10
N SER A 61 3.03 74.84 -38.64
CA SER A 61 2.17 75.66 -39.50
C SER A 61 0.92 76.13 -38.77
N ASN A 62 0.59 77.42 -38.89
CA ASN A 62 -0.64 78.00 -38.35
C ASN A 62 -1.84 77.85 -39.30
N THR A 63 -1.63 77.38 -40.53
CA THR A 63 -2.71 77.18 -41.50
C THR A 63 -3.26 75.75 -41.42
N PRO A 64 -4.59 75.57 -41.24
CA PRO A 64 -5.17 74.24 -41.22
C PRO A 64 -5.05 73.57 -42.59
N ILE A 65 -4.95 72.24 -42.58
CA ILE A 65 -4.99 71.42 -43.78
C ILE A 65 -6.39 71.54 -44.42
N THR A 66 -6.42 71.69 -45.75
CA THR A 66 -7.66 71.91 -46.51
C THR A 66 -8.65 70.75 -46.40
N THR A 67 -9.94 71.05 -46.51
CA THR A 67 -11.02 70.06 -46.65
C THR A 67 -11.42 69.81 -48.11
N GLU A 68 -10.73 70.44 -49.07
CA GLU A 68 -10.99 70.28 -50.49
C GLU A 68 -10.63 68.86 -50.96
N LYS A 69 -11.62 68.15 -51.50
CA LYS A 69 -11.45 66.76 -51.97
C LYS A 69 -10.42 66.62 -53.10
N ASN A 70 -10.18 67.67 -53.87
CA ASN A 70 -9.24 67.63 -55.00
C ASN A 70 -7.77 67.75 -54.55
N ALA A 71 -7.52 68.16 -53.30
CA ALA A 71 -6.17 68.27 -52.77
C ALA A 71 -5.62 66.88 -52.42
N ARG A 72 -4.32 66.65 -52.72
CA ARG A 72 -3.64 65.38 -52.41
C ARG A 72 -3.62 65.06 -50.91
N ILE A 73 -3.42 66.09 -50.09
CA ILE A 73 -3.51 66.04 -48.62
C ILE A 73 -4.73 66.84 -48.22
N HIS A 74 -5.70 66.19 -47.58
CA HIS A 74 -6.95 66.84 -47.19
C HIS A 74 -7.61 66.18 -45.98
N VAL A 75 -8.53 66.88 -45.33
CA VAL A 75 -9.34 66.34 -44.24
C VAL A 75 -10.72 65.94 -44.77
N ARG A 76 -11.13 64.69 -44.52
CA ARG A 76 -12.44 64.16 -44.93
C ARG A 76 -12.99 63.22 -43.87
N LYS A 77 -14.23 63.48 -43.42
CA LYS A 77 -14.91 62.76 -42.31
C LYS A 77 -14.04 62.71 -41.04
N GLY A 78 -13.31 63.78 -40.76
CA GLY A 78 -12.41 63.89 -39.61
C GLY A 78 -11.04 63.18 -39.74
N LEU A 79 -10.85 62.37 -40.79
CA LEU A 79 -9.57 61.71 -41.05
C LEU A 79 -8.66 62.61 -41.89
N LEU A 80 -7.36 62.58 -41.60
CA LEU A 80 -6.34 63.20 -42.44
C LEU A 80 -5.93 62.21 -43.54
N TRP A 81 -6.20 62.59 -44.80
CA TRP A 81 -5.96 61.77 -45.98
C TRP A 81 -4.72 62.20 -46.74
N PHE A 82 -3.98 61.21 -47.22
CA PHE A 82 -2.91 61.35 -48.20
C PHE A 82 -3.24 60.42 -49.37
N ILE A 83 -3.51 60.96 -50.56
CA ILE A 83 -3.90 60.17 -51.74
C ILE A 83 -3.12 60.65 -52.98
N PRO A 84 -1.93 60.09 -53.26
CA PRO A 84 -1.13 59.17 -52.44
C PRO A 84 -0.12 59.89 -51.52
N ALA A 85 0.51 59.13 -50.63
CA ALA A 85 1.63 59.58 -49.80
C ALA A 85 2.94 59.68 -50.61
N THR A 86 3.75 60.70 -50.33
CA THR A 86 5.11 60.90 -50.87
C THR A 86 6.14 60.87 -49.76
N LEU A 87 7.43 60.64 -50.08
CA LEU A 87 8.49 60.56 -49.06
C LEU A 87 8.62 61.86 -48.24
N GLU A 88 8.34 63.00 -48.86
CA GLU A 88 8.38 64.34 -48.27
C GLU A 88 7.24 64.62 -47.27
N ASP A 89 6.20 63.78 -47.27
CA ASP A 89 5.10 63.87 -46.31
C ASP A 89 5.50 63.34 -44.92
N SER A 90 6.69 62.74 -44.77
CA SER A 90 7.17 62.27 -43.47
C SER A 90 7.37 63.45 -42.52
N GLY A 91 6.78 63.38 -41.33
CA GLY A 91 6.89 64.43 -40.33
C GLY A 91 5.77 64.41 -39.30
N LEU A 92 5.77 65.45 -38.47
CA LEU A 92 4.80 65.60 -37.39
C LEU A 92 3.55 66.36 -37.89
N TYR A 93 2.39 65.84 -37.51
CA TYR A 93 1.09 66.45 -37.76
C TYR A 93 0.33 66.56 -36.44
N GLU A 94 -0.55 67.53 -36.34
CA GLU A 94 -1.26 67.82 -35.10
C GLU A 94 -2.76 67.83 -35.39
N CYS A 95 -3.52 67.04 -34.64
CA CYS A 95 -4.97 67.17 -34.62
C CYS A 95 -5.38 67.96 -33.38
N GLU A 96 -6.20 68.98 -33.61
CA GLU A 96 -6.82 69.80 -32.57
C GLU A 96 -8.32 69.52 -32.58
N VAL A 97 -8.85 69.11 -31.42
CA VAL A 97 -10.28 68.92 -31.20
C VAL A 97 -10.76 70.01 -30.26
N ARG A 98 -11.54 70.94 -30.80
CA ARG A 98 -12.16 72.04 -30.03
C ARG A 98 -13.58 71.68 -29.66
N GLY A 99 -13.82 71.48 -28.36
CA GLY A 99 -15.15 71.43 -27.77
C GLY A 99 -15.56 72.77 -27.14
N LEU A 100 -16.74 72.82 -26.52
CA LEU A 100 -17.29 74.05 -25.92
C LEU A 100 -16.40 74.67 -24.83
N ASN A 101 -15.67 73.85 -24.05
CA ASN A 101 -14.89 74.31 -22.89
C ASN A 101 -13.43 73.79 -22.84
N ARG A 102 -13.01 72.96 -23.80
CA ARG A 102 -11.67 72.35 -23.83
C ARG A 102 -11.19 72.21 -25.27
N SER A 103 -9.94 72.63 -25.51
CA SER A 103 -9.19 72.27 -26.72
C SER A 103 -8.17 71.20 -26.33
N ASN A 104 -8.22 70.06 -27.01
CA ASN A 104 -7.25 69.00 -26.86
C ASN A 104 -6.46 68.86 -28.16
N GLN A 105 -5.14 68.89 -28.05
CA GLN A 105 -4.24 68.71 -29.17
C GLN A 105 -3.43 67.43 -28.98
N LYS A 106 -3.27 66.66 -30.07
CA LYS A 106 -2.37 65.51 -30.11
C LYS A 106 -1.49 65.58 -31.34
N THR A 107 -0.22 65.28 -31.14
CA THR A 107 0.76 65.18 -32.21
C THR A 107 0.88 63.73 -32.65
N ILE A 108 0.92 63.54 -33.96
CA ILE A 108 1.17 62.26 -34.62
C ILE A 108 2.43 62.39 -35.47
N ASN A 109 3.08 61.27 -35.74
CA ASN A 109 4.29 61.19 -36.54
C ASN A 109 4.05 60.26 -37.72
N LEU A 110 3.95 60.83 -38.92
CA LEU A 110 3.84 60.07 -40.15
C LEU A 110 5.24 59.74 -40.68
N LYS A 111 5.53 58.45 -40.91
CA LYS A 111 6.73 58.01 -41.62
C LYS A 111 6.33 57.31 -42.90
N VAL A 112 6.81 57.84 -44.03
CA VAL A 112 6.58 57.25 -45.36
C VAL A 112 7.78 56.42 -45.77
N PHE A 113 7.57 55.12 -45.97
CA PHE A 113 8.64 54.17 -46.30
C PHE A 113 8.65 53.83 -47.80
N LYS A 114 9.83 53.50 -48.30
CA LYS A 114 10.00 52.78 -49.57
C LYS A 114 10.13 51.30 -49.27
N ASN A 115 9.64 50.44 -50.16
CA ASN A 115 9.91 49.01 -50.07
C ASN A 115 11.42 48.73 -50.03
N ASP A 116 11.80 47.71 -49.27
CA ASP A 116 13.18 47.24 -49.24
C ASP A 116 13.56 46.62 -50.59
N ASN A 117 14.85 46.63 -50.93
CA ASN A 117 15.33 46.19 -52.24
C ASN A 117 14.90 44.75 -52.54
N GLY A 118 14.13 44.57 -53.61
CA GLY A 118 13.65 43.26 -54.06
C GLY A 118 12.46 42.71 -53.26
N LEU A 119 11.91 43.48 -52.32
CA LEU A 119 10.74 43.10 -51.53
C LEU A 119 9.52 43.97 -51.89
N CYS A 120 8.35 43.45 -51.56
CA CYS A 120 7.04 44.10 -51.73
C CYS A 120 6.59 44.82 -50.45
N PHE A 121 7.44 44.86 -49.43
CA PHE A 121 7.20 45.49 -48.13
C PHE A 121 8.48 46.16 -47.61
N ASN A 122 8.37 46.91 -46.51
CA ASN A 122 9.50 47.46 -45.77
C ASN A 122 9.64 46.73 -44.43
N GLY A 123 10.85 46.29 -44.07
CA GLY A 123 11.12 45.52 -42.85
C GLY A 123 10.82 46.26 -41.54
N LYS A 124 10.79 47.60 -41.54
CA LYS A 124 10.40 48.43 -40.38
C LYS A 124 8.89 48.66 -40.30
N MET A 125 8.15 48.40 -41.38
CA MET A 125 6.69 48.57 -41.47
C MET A 125 6.03 47.19 -41.55
N LYS A 126 5.92 46.51 -40.41
CA LYS A 126 5.29 45.20 -40.29
C LYS A 126 4.43 45.13 -39.04
N TYR A 127 3.29 44.47 -39.16
CA TYR A 127 2.39 44.19 -38.05
C TYR A 127 2.71 42.81 -37.49
N GLU A 128 3.25 42.73 -36.27
CA GLU A 128 3.50 41.43 -35.66
C GLU A 128 2.17 40.75 -35.30
N GLN A 129 2.03 39.47 -35.69
CA GLN A 129 0.90 38.64 -35.31
C GLN A 129 1.41 37.30 -34.80
N VAL A 130 0.86 36.85 -33.67
CA VAL A 130 1.29 35.64 -33.00
C VAL A 130 0.18 34.59 -33.08
N VAL A 131 0.53 33.41 -33.58
CA VAL A 131 -0.36 32.25 -33.62
C VAL A 131 0.31 31.05 -32.94
N ASN A 132 -0.51 30.16 -32.43
CA ASN A 132 -0.09 28.95 -31.73
C ASN A 132 -0.12 27.75 -32.69
N SER A 133 0.90 26.88 -32.65
CA SER A 133 0.94 25.67 -33.49
C SER A 133 -0.17 24.68 -33.14
N ALA A 134 -0.52 23.78 -34.06
CA ALA A 134 -1.58 22.76 -33.95
C ALA A 134 -3.03 23.26 -33.80
N ASN A 135 -3.24 24.55 -33.52
CA ASN A 135 -4.57 25.18 -33.49
C ASN A 135 -4.95 25.79 -34.85
N ILE A 136 -6.19 26.28 -34.94
CA ILE A 136 -6.61 27.17 -36.03
C ILE A 136 -6.00 28.54 -35.76
N GLY A 137 -5.27 29.09 -36.72
CA GLY A 137 -4.66 30.41 -36.64
C GLY A 137 -5.29 31.38 -37.64
N ASN A 138 -5.31 32.67 -37.32
CA ASN A 138 -5.86 33.70 -38.21
C ASN A 138 -4.78 34.74 -38.51
N ILE A 139 -4.61 35.07 -39.79
CA ILE A 139 -3.82 36.23 -40.23
C ILE A 139 -4.80 37.32 -40.63
N ILE A 140 -4.81 38.44 -39.89
CA ILE A 140 -5.73 39.55 -40.12
C ILE A 140 -5.02 40.66 -40.90
N CYS A 141 -5.63 41.17 -41.95
CA CYS A 141 -5.13 42.34 -42.66
C CYS A 141 -5.63 43.62 -41.96
N PRO A 142 -4.74 44.43 -41.34
CA PRO A 142 -5.14 45.57 -40.52
C PRO A 142 -5.48 46.82 -41.36
N ASP A 143 -6.13 47.80 -40.74
CA ASP A 143 -6.29 49.18 -41.24
C ASP A 143 -6.87 49.31 -42.66
N LEU A 144 -7.85 48.47 -43.01
CA LEU A 144 -8.53 48.52 -44.32
C LEU A 144 -9.91 49.18 -44.26
N GLU A 145 -10.48 49.40 -43.08
CA GLU A 145 -11.85 49.88 -42.87
C GLU A 145 -12.13 51.20 -43.58
N ASN A 146 -11.16 52.12 -43.52
CA ASN A 146 -11.31 53.47 -44.07
C ASN A 146 -11.38 53.50 -45.62
N PHE A 147 -10.96 52.44 -46.30
CA PHE A 147 -10.90 52.38 -47.76
C PHE A 147 -12.06 51.61 -48.39
N LYS A 148 -13.03 51.18 -47.58
CA LYS A 148 -14.31 50.63 -48.06
C LYS A 148 -15.21 51.80 -48.47
N ASP A 149 -15.92 51.67 -49.59
CA ASP A 149 -16.87 52.67 -50.10
C ASP A 149 -18.22 52.03 -50.40
N GLU A 150 -19.28 52.83 -50.61
CA GLU A 150 -20.64 52.36 -50.89
C GLU A 150 -20.70 51.46 -52.15
N ASP A 151 -19.84 51.74 -53.14
CA ASP A 151 -19.70 50.95 -54.37
C ASP A 151 -18.77 49.72 -54.22
N ASN A 152 -18.06 49.59 -53.10
CA ASN A 152 -17.08 48.52 -52.85
C ASN A 152 -17.10 48.07 -51.38
N VAL A 153 -18.27 47.61 -50.93
CA VAL A 153 -18.53 47.19 -49.54
C VAL A 153 -17.65 45.99 -49.13
N LYS A 154 -17.24 45.16 -50.10
CA LYS A 154 -16.34 44.00 -49.91
C LYS A 154 -15.21 44.04 -50.95
N PRO A 155 -14.13 44.81 -50.72
CA PRO A 155 -13.01 44.86 -51.64
C PRO A 155 -12.32 43.50 -51.74
N GLU A 156 -11.96 43.10 -52.96
CA GLU A 156 -11.16 41.89 -53.19
C GLU A 156 -9.73 42.11 -52.67
N VAL A 157 -9.36 41.34 -51.65
CA VAL A 157 -8.03 41.39 -51.02
C VAL A 157 -7.17 40.26 -51.57
N HIS A 158 -6.07 40.63 -52.21
CA HIS A 158 -5.07 39.71 -52.73
C HIS A 158 -3.98 39.47 -51.69
N TRP A 159 -3.57 38.22 -51.52
CA TRP A 159 -2.61 37.82 -50.50
C TRP A 159 -1.32 37.25 -51.10
N TYR A 160 -0.21 37.56 -50.46
CA TYR A 160 1.13 37.13 -50.83
C TYR A 160 1.88 36.63 -49.59
N LYS A 161 2.65 35.55 -49.71
CA LYS A 161 3.59 35.10 -48.68
C LYS A 161 5.01 35.32 -49.19
N GLU A 162 5.83 36.05 -48.44
CA GLU A 162 7.19 36.46 -48.85
C GLU A 162 7.22 37.06 -50.27
N CYS A 163 6.24 37.93 -50.56
CA CYS A 163 6.07 38.60 -51.85
C CYS A 163 5.77 37.68 -53.05
N LYS A 164 5.40 36.43 -52.81
CA LYS A 164 4.98 35.48 -53.83
C LYS A 164 3.49 35.12 -53.67
N PRO A 165 2.73 35.03 -54.78
CA PRO A 165 1.37 34.50 -54.74
C PRO A 165 1.39 32.96 -54.56
N GLY A 166 0.21 32.35 -54.41
CA GLY A 166 0.03 30.89 -54.50
C GLY A 166 -0.02 30.14 -53.18
N PHE A 167 0.27 30.76 -52.03
CA PHE A 167 0.18 30.04 -50.74
C PHE A 167 -1.26 29.62 -50.38
N LEU A 168 -2.27 30.27 -50.98
CA LEU A 168 -3.69 29.90 -50.85
C LEU A 168 -4.07 28.65 -51.66
N GLU A 169 -3.16 28.09 -52.47
CA GLU A 169 -3.37 26.79 -53.13
C GLU A 169 -3.30 25.62 -52.13
N ASP A 170 -2.62 25.81 -50.99
CA ASP A 170 -2.66 24.89 -49.86
C ASP A 170 -4.04 24.99 -49.18
N LYS A 171 -4.80 23.90 -49.22
CA LYS A 171 -6.17 23.79 -48.67
C LYS A 171 -6.27 24.09 -47.18
N ARG A 172 -5.14 24.10 -46.45
CA ARG A 172 -5.09 24.53 -45.05
C ARG A 172 -5.37 26.03 -44.90
N PHE A 173 -5.07 26.84 -45.92
CA PHE A 173 -5.32 28.28 -45.89
C PHE A 173 -6.66 28.60 -46.55
N VAL A 174 -7.56 29.22 -45.80
CA VAL A 174 -8.92 29.55 -46.24
C VAL A 174 -9.17 31.04 -46.04
N LEU A 175 -9.71 31.71 -47.05
CA LEU A 175 -10.14 33.10 -46.90
C LEU A 175 -11.38 33.15 -45.99
N ALA A 176 -11.31 33.93 -44.91
CA ALA A 176 -12.44 34.11 -44.02
C ALA A 176 -13.50 34.98 -44.72
N GLU A 177 -14.66 34.41 -45.03
CA GLU A 177 -15.71 35.17 -45.73
C GLU A 177 -16.21 36.35 -44.89
N GLY A 178 -16.10 37.57 -45.42
CA GLY A 178 -16.56 38.80 -44.75
C GLY A 178 -15.56 39.39 -43.74
N GLU A 179 -14.48 38.69 -43.43
CA GLU A 179 -13.37 39.18 -42.63
C GLU A 179 -12.16 39.41 -43.55
N ASN A 180 -11.41 40.50 -43.37
CA ASN A 180 -10.19 40.74 -44.14
C ASN A 180 -9.04 39.84 -43.63
N ALA A 181 -9.27 38.52 -43.58
CA ALA A 181 -8.42 37.57 -42.88
C ALA A 181 -8.25 36.24 -43.64
N VAL A 182 -7.15 35.55 -43.33
CA VAL A 182 -6.87 34.18 -43.78
C VAL A 182 -6.84 33.27 -42.57
N LEU A 183 -7.68 32.24 -42.57
CA LEU A 183 -7.66 31.14 -41.61
C LEU A 183 -6.60 30.11 -42.04
N ILE A 184 -5.89 29.56 -41.06
CA ILE A 184 -4.90 28.51 -41.23
C ILE A 184 -5.32 27.32 -40.38
N HIS A 185 -5.71 26.21 -41.04
CA HIS A 185 -5.96 24.94 -40.36
C HIS A 185 -4.65 24.20 -40.11
N ASN A 186 -4.49 23.68 -38.88
CA ASN A 186 -3.31 22.92 -38.46
C ASN A 186 -2.01 23.72 -38.69
N VAL A 187 -1.86 24.80 -37.92
CA VAL A 187 -0.70 25.70 -37.99
C VAL A 187 0.59 24.96 -37.67
N SER A 188 1.59 25.10 -38.53
CA SER A 188 2.93 24.53 -38.40
C SER A 188 3.97 25.64 -38.19
N VAL A 189 5.12 25.31 -37.59
CA VAL A 189 6.26 26.24 -37.44
C VAL A 189 6.77 26.74 -38.81
N GLN A 190 6.56 25.97 -39.88
CA GLN A 190 6.89 26.35 -41.26
C GLN A 190 5.97 27.45 -41.84
N ASP A 191 4.82 27.70 -41.20
CA ASP A 191 3.90 28.75 -41.62
C ASP A 191 4.42 30.14 -41.21
N LYS A 192 5.44 30.23 -40.34
CA LYS A 192 6.14 31.48 -40.01
C LYS A 192 6.59 32.22 -41.28
N GLY A 193 6.38 33.53 -41.33
CA GLY A 193 6.83 34.37 -42.45
C GLY A 193 6.10 35.71 -42.52
N ASN A 194 6.40 36.48 -43.56
CA ASN A 194 5.76 37.75 -43.85
C ASN A 194 4.62 37.54 -44.86
N TYR A 195 3.42 37.97 -44.47
CA TYR A 195 2.20 37.88 -45.27
C TYR A 195 1.76 39.29 -45.65
N THR A 196 1.66 39.57 -46.94
CA THR A 196 1.24 40.87 -47.45
C THR A 196 -0.14 40.74 -48.06
N CYS A 197 -1.11 41.49 -47.53
CA CYS A 197 -2.40 41.68 -48.16
C CYS A 197 -2.38 42.98 -49.00
N ARG A 198 -3.07 42.96 -50.14
CA ARG A 198 -3.18 44.09 -51.07
C ARG A 198 -4.61 44.22 -51.57
N MET A 199 -5.15 45.43 -51.49
CA MET A 199 -6.43 45.78 -52.11
C MET A 199 -6.28 46.99 -53.02
N VAL A 200 -7.28 47.19 -53.88
CA VAL A 200 -7.37 48.33 -54.78
C VAL A 200 -8.40 49.32 -54.23
N TYR A 201 -7.95 50.55 -53.99
CA TYR A 201 -8.80 51.68 -53.60
C TYR A 201 -8.99 52.62 -54.79
N THR A 202 -10.24 52.84 -55.20
CA THR A 202 -10.57 53.78 -56.27
C THR A 202 -10.97 55.12 -55.67
N TYR A 203 -10.26 56.19 -56.03
CA TYR A 203 -10.56 57.54 -55.60
C TYR A 203 -10.58 58.49 -56.79
N MET A 204 -11.71 59.17 -56.99
CA MET A 204 -11.95 60.09 -58.13
C MET A 204 -11.60 59.45 -59.49
N GLY A 205 -11.98 58.18 -59.69
CA GLY A 205 -11.74 57.45 -60.93
C GLY A 205 -10.31 56.91 -61.11
N LYS A 206 -9.39 57.19 -60.18
CA LYS A 206 -8.02 56.65 -60.19
C LYS A 206 -7.87 55.52 -59.17
N GLN A 207 -7.23 54.44 -59.58
CA GLN A 207 -6.97 53.27 -58.73
C GLN A 207 -5.62 53.39 -58.04
N TYR A 208 -5.60 53.02 -56.76
CA TYR A 208 -4.42 53.00 -55.90
C TYR A 208 -4.32 51.67 -55.18
N ASN A 209 -3.10 51.16 -55.01
CA ASN A 209 -2.87 49.97 -54.20
C ASN A 209 -2.73 50.37 -52.73
N VAL A 210 -3.34 49.57 -51.86
CA VAL A 210 -3.15 49.65 -50.41
C VAL A 210 -2.66 48.31 -49.96
N SER A 211 -1.47 48.27 -49.35
CA SER A 211 -0.88 47.02 -48.86
C SER A 211 -0.49 47.09 -47.39
N ARG A 212 -0.63 45.95 -46.70
CA ARG A 212 -0.23 45.78 -45.31
C ARG A 212 0.51 44.46 -45.17
N THR A 213 1.58 44.46 -44.39
CA THR A 213 2.42 43.28 -44.20
C THR A 213 2.43 42.85 -42.75
N MET A 214 2.03 41.61 -42.51
CA MET A 214 2.00 40.97 -41.21
C MET A 214 3.21 40.06 -41.07
N SER A 215 3.94 40.20 -39.97
CA SER A 215 5.03 39.30 -39.59
C SER A 215 4.47 38.22 -38.69
N LEU A 216 4.16 37.05 -39.26
CA LEU A 216 3.55 35.94 -38.52
C LEU A 216 4.62 35.20 -37.71
N VAL A 217 4.45 35.18 -36.40
CA VAL A 217 5.25 34.42 -35.44
C VAL A 217 4.44 33.22 -34.99
N VAL A 218 4.96 32.02 -35.20
CA VAL A 218 4.34 30.77 -34.72
C VAL A 218 5.02 30.36 -33.41
N LYS A 219 4.26 30.31 -32.32
CA LYS A 219 4.70 29.72 -31.05
C LYS A 219 4.35 28.24 -31.03
N GLU A 220 5.29 27.40 -30.62
CA GLU A 220 4.98 26.00 -30.36
C GLU A 220 3.98 25.92 -29.20
N SER A 221 2.78 25.44 -29.50
CA SER A 221 1.86 25.04 -28.45
C SER A 221 2.44 23.82 -27.76
N PRO A 222 2.50 23.78 -26.42
CA PRO A 222 2.58 22.49 -25.75
C PRO A 222 1.41 21.66 -26.27
N LEU A 223 1.66 20.39 -26.63
CA LEU A 223 0.58 19.43 -26.91
C LEU A 223 -0.48 19.67 -25.84
N GLN A 224 -1.71 20.02 -26.25
CA GLN A 224 -2.82 20.20 -25.34
C GLN A 224 -3.10 18.83 -24.71
N MET A 225 -2.30 18.50 -23.71
CA MET A 225 -2.39 17.25 -22.97
C MET A 225 -3.66 17.38 -22.16
N ARG A 226 -4.63 16.56 -22.54
CA ARG A 226 -5.84 16.32 -21.76
C ARG A 226 -5.43 16.18 -20.28
N PRO A 227 -6.07 16.91 -19.36
CA PRO A 227 -5.75 16.78 -17.95
C PRO A 227 -5.98 15.35 -17.47
N GLU A 228 -5.01 14.81 -16.72
CA GLU A 228 -5.09 13.45 -16.17
C GLU A 228 -4.73 13.45 -14.68
N PHE A 229 -5.36 12.54 -13.93
CA PHE A 229 -4.99 12.31 -12.54
C PHE A 229 -3.58 11.72 -12.45
N ILE A 230 -2.67 12.48 -11.84
CA ILE A 230 -1.38 11.97 -11.38
C ILE A 230 -1.63 11.10 -10.15
N TYR A 231 -2.47 11.61 -9.24
CA TYR A 231 -2.93 10.94 -8.03
C TYR A 231 -4.24 11.59 -7.55
N PRO A 232 -5.22 10.87 -6.98
CA PRO A 232 -5.28 9.41 -6.87
C PRO A 232 -5.66 8.73 -8.19
N LYS A 233 -5.44 7.43 -8.30
CA LYS A 233 -5.92 6.54 -9.36
C LYS A 233 -6.80 5.45 -8.74
N ASN A 234 -7.89 5.84 -8.09
CA ASN A 234 -8.79 4.94 -7.35
C ASN A 234 -8.04 4.10 -6.31
N ASN A 235 -7.33 4.78 -5.41
CA ASN A 235 -6.43 4.15 -4.44
C ASN A 235 -7.17 3.74 -3.17
N THR A 236 -6.72 2.64 -2.57
CA THR A 236 -7.02 2.29 -1.19
C THR A 236 -5.73 2.43 -0.38
N ILE A 237 -5.78 3.11 0.76
CA ILE A 237 -4.64 3.29 1.66
C ILE A 237 -4.92 2.71 3.03
N GLU A 238 -3.96 1.96 3.57
CA GLU A 238 -4.04 1.36 4.91
C GLU A 238 -3.60 2.37 5.96
N VAL A 239 -4.46 2.62 6.95
CA VAL A 239 -4.29 3.72 7.89
C VAL A 239 -4.75 3.30 9.29
N GLU A 240 -3.90 3.53 10.29
CA GLU A 240 -4.23 3.24 11.70
C GLU A 240 -5.21 4.25 12.30
N LEU A 241 -6.06 3.78 13.21
CA LEU A 241 -7.03 4.62 13.90
C LEU A 241 -6.30 5.65 14.78
N GLY A 242 -6.70 6.91 14.68
CA GLY A 242 -6.08 8.04 15.39
C GLY A 242 -4.81 8.58 14.74
N SER A 243 -4.33 7.98 13.66
CA SER A 243 -3.17 8.50 12.90
C SER A 243 -3.52 9.75 12.09
N HIS A 244 -2.48 10.46 11.65
CA HIS A 244 -2.60 11.64 10.80
C HIS A 244 -2.40 11.26 9.32
N VAL A 245 -3.32 11.67 8.45
CA VAL A 245 -3.26 11.41 7.00
C VAL A 245 -3.43 12.70 6.21
N VAL A 246 -2.63 12.84 5.15
CA VAL A 246 -2.77 13.90 4.16
C VAL A 246 -3.48 13.31 2.95
N MET A 247 -4.62 13.91 2.61
CA MET A 247 -5.40 13.57 1.43
C MET A 247 -4.96 14.52 0.32
N GLU A 248 -4.31 14.00 -0.71
CA GLU A 248 -3.71 14.78 -1.79
C GLU A 248 -4.32 14.37 -3.14
N CYS A 249 -4.62 15.34 -3.99
CA CYS A 249 -5.11 15.12 -5.34
C CYS A 249 -4.37 16.04 -6.31
N ASN A 250 -3.67 15.43 -7.27
CA ASN A 250 -2.78 16.08 -8.21
C ASN A 250 -3.21 15.73 -9.65
N VAL A 251 -3.44 16.77 -10.45
CA VAL A 251 -3.88 16.67 -11.84
C VAL A 251 -2.84 17.35 -12.73
N SER A 252 -2.43 16.68 -13.81
CA SER A 252 -1.60 17.31 -14.84
C SER A 252 -2.44 18.34 -15.58
N SER A 253 -1.94 19.57 -15.71
CA SER A 253 -2.62 20.63 -16.44
C SER A 253 -1.67 21.28 -17.44
N GLY A 254 -2.10 21.36 -18.70
CA GLY A 254 -1.53 22.30 -19.69
C GLY A 254 -2.32 23.61 -19.75
N ILE A 255 -3.28 23.79 -18.84
CA ILE A 255 -4.30 24.84 -18.89
C ILE A 255 -4.23 25.65 -17.60
N ASN A 256 -4.28 26.98 -17.73
CA ASN A 256 -4.37 27.86 -16.57
C ASN A 256 -5.78 27.76 -15.97
N SER A 257 -5.89 27.71 -14.64
CA SER A 257 -7.16 27.74 -13.88
C SER A 257 -7.95 26.42 -13.78
N LEU A 258 -7.32 25.25 -13.91
CA LEU A 258 -7.95 23.98 -13.53
C LEU A 258 -7.86 23.79 -12.01
N ILE A 259 -9.00 23.71 -11.33
CA ILE A 259 -9.07 23.58 -9.86
C ILE A 259 -9.70 22.23 -9.51
N PRO A 260 -8.90 21.24 -9.05
CA PRO A 260 -9.45 20.02 -8.49
C PRO A 260 -10.06 20.30 -7.10
N TYR A 261 -11.11 19.58 -6.74
CA TYR A 261 -11.81 19.72 -5.47
C TYR A 261 -12.20 18.36 -4.89
N TRP A 262 -12.31 18.30 -3.56
CA TRP A 262 -12.71 17.10 -2.82
C TRP A 262 -14.20 17.09 -2.48
N GLU A 263 -14.78 15.90 -2.56
CA GLU A 263 -16.16 15.58 -2.20
C GLU A 263 -16.19 14.30 -1.38
N VAL A 264 -17.01 14.28 -0.33
CA VAL A 264 -17.25 13.11 0.51
C VAL A 264 -18.72 13.07 0.91
N ASN A 265 -19.37 11.91 0.74
CA ASN A 265 -20.79 11.73 1.05
C ASN A 265 -21.69 12.77 0.34
N ASP A 266 -21.48 12.96 -0.96
CA ASP A 266 -22.25 13.88 -1.82
C ASP A 266 -22.23 15.35 -1.35
N GLY A 267 -21.15 15.75 -0.65
CA GLY A 267 -20.97 17.11 -0.13
C GLY A 267 -19.48 17.47 0.03
N TYR A 268 -19.21 18.73 0.38
CA TYR A 268 -17.83 19.19 0.55
C TYR A 268 -17.19 18.60 1.82
N VAL A 269 -15.85 18.49 1.81
CA VAL A 269 -15.11 17.88 2.92
C VAL A 269 -15.17 18.68 4.22
N ASP A 270 -15.32 20.00 4.14
CA ASP A 270 -15.45 20.90 5.28
C ASP A 270 -16.84 20.81 5.95
N ASP A 271 -17.89 20.52 5.18
CA ASP A 271 -19.22 20.20 5.69
C ASP A 271 -19.24 18.86 6.45
N PHE A 272 -18.44 17.89 5.98
CA PHE A 272 -18.34 16.57 6.61
C PHE A 272 -17.56 16.59 7.94
N ASP A 273 -16.47 17.34 7.99
CA ASP A 273 -15.75 17.65 9.23
C ASP A 273 -15.09 19.02 9.08
N SER A 274 -15.52 19.99 9.89
CA SER A 274 -15.00 21.37 9.87
C SER A 274 -13.47 21.49 10.05
N THR A 275 -12.80 20.42 10.50
CA THR A 275 -11.35 20.37 10.61
C THR A 275 -10.65 20.07 9.27
N TYR A 276 -11.37 19.53 8.29
CA TYR A 276 -10.87 19.22 6.95
C TYR A 276 -10.83 20.51 6.13
N ARG A 277 -9.71 21.22 6.20
CA ARG A 277 -9.48 22.43 5.40
C ARG A 277 -8.80 22.07 4.10
N GLU A 278 -9.54 22.21 3.01
CA GLU A 278 -9.01 22.08 1.66
C GLU A 278 -8.06 23.24 1.32
N GLN A 279 -6.95 22.91 0.68
CA GLN A 279 -5.91 23.85 0.26
C GLN A 279 -5.50 23.55 -1.18
N PHE A 280 -5.82 24.49 -2.06
CA PHE A 280 -5.37 24.48 -3.45
C PHE A 280 -3.93 24.98 -3.57
N TYR A 281 -3.19 24.39 -4.51
CA TYR A 281 -1.87 24.84 -4.90
C TYR A 281 -1.58 24.50 -6.36
N GLU A 282 -0.74 25.31 -7.00
CA GLU A 282 -0.19 25.01 -8.33
C GLU A 282 1.33 24.86 -8.24
N LYS A 283 1.86 23.88 -8.98
CA LYS A 283 3.30 23.62 -9.06
C LYS A 283 3.74 23.56 -10.52
N GLY A 284 4.70 24.41 -10.89
CA GLY A 284 5.33 24.35 -12.21
C GLY A 284 6.24 23.12 -12.34
N MET A 285 6.13 22.39 -13.45
CA MET A 285 7.04 21.32 -13.85
C MET A 285 8.00 21.81 -14.96
N PRO A 286 9.16 21.14 -15.14
CA PRO A 286 10.02 21.39 -16.30
C PRO A 286 9.23 21.15 -17.60
N HIS A 287 9.53 21.91 -18.66
CA HIS A 287 8.86 21.86 -19.98
C HIS A 287 7.48 22.52 -20.07
N GLY A 288 7.10 23.35 -19.10
CA GLY A 288 5.88 24.19 -19.21
C GLY A 288 4.57 23.49 -18.86
N ILE A 289 4.64 22.28 -18.30
CA ILE A 289 3.48 21.58 -17.72
C ILE A 289 3.26 22.13 -16.30
N THR A 290 2.01 22.40 -15.91
CA THR A 290 1.65 22.74 -14.54
C THR A 290 0.94 21.56 -13.87
N VAL A 291 1.11 21.42 -12.56
CA VAL A 291 0.36 20.47 -11.74
C VAL A 291 -0.58 21.27 -10.86
N ALA A 292 -1.87 21.08 -11.06
CA ALA A 292 -2.91 21.62 -10.19
C ALA A 292 -3.20 20.60 -9.09
N GLY A 293 -3.08 21.02 -7.83
CA GLY A 293 -3.21 20.14 -6.68
C GLY A 293 -4.15 20.69 -5.62
N THR A 294 -4.92 19.81 -4.98
CA THR A 294 -5.69 20.12 -3.77
C THR A 294 -5.36 19.13 -2.68
N LYS A 295 -5.24 19.61 -1.43
CA LYS A 295 -4.98 18.74 -0.27
C LYS A 295 -5.72 19.18 0.98
N PHE A 296 -6.06 18.22 1.83
CA PHE A 296 -6.53 18.48 3.19
C PHE A 296 -5.96 17.43 4.15
N ASN A 297 -5.94 17.76 5.44
CA ASN A 297 -5.34 16.90 6.47
C ASN A 297 -6.42 16.34 7.41
N ILE A 298 -6.39 15.02 7.59
CA ILE A 298 -7.14 14.31 8.63
C ILE A 298 -6.20 14.17 9.82
N SER A 299 -6.42 14.98 10.86
CA SER A 299 -5.51 15.05 12.02
C SER A 299 -5.51 13.77 12.87
N LYS A 300 -6.69 13.17 13.06
CA LYS A 300 -6.91 11.92 13.76
C LYS A 300 -8.01 11.14 13.05
N VAL A 301 -7.63 10.03 12.44
CA VAL A 301 -8.55 9.16 11.71
C VAL A 301 -9.53 8.51 12.68
N LYS A 302 -10.82 8.66 12.42
CA LYS A 302 -11.94 8.11 13.20
C LYS A 302 -12.58 6.94 12.46
N VAL A 303 -13.38 6.15 13.17
CA VAL A 303 -14.14 5.03 12.57
C VAL A 303 -15.01 5.48 11.40
N LYS A 304 -15.60 6.68 11.49
CA LYS A 304 -16.41 7.26 10.41
C LYS A 304 -15.64 7.43 9.09
N ASP A 305 -14.33 7.70 9.15
CA ASP A 305 -13.54 8.02 7.95
C ASP A 305 -13.26 6.78 7.09
N TYR A 306 -13.32 5.58 7.67
CA TYR A 306 -13.22 4.31 6.91
C TYR A 306 -14.51 3.96 6.15
N ALA A 307 -15.65 4.56 6.52
CA ALA A 307 -16.95 4.23 5.93
C ALA A 307 -17.15 4.88 4.56
N TYR A 308 -16.43 5.97 4.27
CA TYR A 308 -16.64 6.78 3.08
C TYR A 308 -15.46 6.69 2.11
N LYS A 309 -15.74 6.95 0.84
CA LYS A 309 -14.73 7.23 -0.18
C LYS A 309 -14.62 8.75 -0.30
N PHE A 310 -13.39 9.24 -0.32
CA PHE A 310 -13.10 10.63 -0.61
C PHE A 310 -12.87 10.74 -2.11
N PHE A 311 -13.72 11.49 -2.81
CA PHE A 311 -13.65 11.68 -4.25
C PHE A 311 -12.97 13.00 -4.57
N CYS A 312 -11.99 12.98 -5.47
CA CYS A 312 -11.43 14.16 -6.08
C CYS A 312 -12.00 14.33 -7.48
N HIS A 313 -12.44 15.54 -7.79
CA HIS A 313 -13.06 15.91 -9.04
C HIS A 313 -12.32 17.05 -9.72
N PHE A 314 -12.37 17.08 -11.05
CA PHE A 314 -12.06 18.28 -11.83
C PHE A 314 -12.98 18.35 -13.04
N ILE A 315 -13.20 19.57 -13.55
CA ILE A 315 -14.04 19.82 -14.72
C ILE A 315 -13.16 20.18 -15.91
N TYR A 316 -13.35 19.48 -17.03
CA TYR A 316 -12.67 19.76 -18.30
C TYR A 316 -13.68 19.62 -19.44
N GLU A 317 -13.78 20.63 -20.31
CA GLU A 317 -14.75 20.67 -21.44
C GLU A 317 -16.20 20.36 -21.02
N SER A 318 -16.63 20.90 -19.87
CA SER A 318 -17.94 20.64 -19.28
C SER A 318 -18.21 19.18 -18.88
N GLN A 319 -17.16 18.34 -18.84
CA GLN A 319 -17.21 16.98 -18.32
C GLN A 319 -16.50 16.92 -16.97
N GLN A 320 -17.12 16.25 -16.00
CA GLN A 320 -16.53 16.00 -14.69
C GLN A 320 -15.74 14.69 -14.71
N PHE A 321 -14.49 14.75 -14.25
CA PHE A 321 -13.61 13.61 -14.08
C PHE A 321 -13.47 13.33 -12.59
N THR A 322 -13.45 12.04 -12.23
CA THR A 322 -13.51 11.60 -10.82
C THR A 322 -12.47 10.53 -10.54
N SER A 323 -11.78 10.64 -9.41
CA SER A 323 -10.94 9.61 -8.83
C SER A 323 -11.09 9.60 -7.33
N TYR A 324 -10.84 8.48 -6.63
CA TYR A 324 -11.07 8.41 -5.19
C TYR A 324 -9.90 7.85 -4.38
N ILE A 325 -9.92 8.16 -3.09
CA ILE A 325 -9.13 7.52 -2.03
C ILE A 325 -10.10 6.87 -1.03
N LYS A 326 -9.86 5.60 -0.72
CA LYS A 326 -10.55 4.88 0.36
C LYS A 326 -9.57 4.54 1.48
N LEU A 327 -9.94 4.82 2.71
CA LEU A 327 -9.17 4.43 3.89
C LEU A 327 -9.59 3.02 4.32
N GLU A 328 -8.62 2.14 4.59
CA GLU A 328 -8.85 0.83 5.19
C GLU A 328 -7.99 0.65 6.44
N PRO A 329 -8.48 -0.08 7.45
CA PRO A 329 -7.66 -0.42 8.62
C PRO A 329 -6.54 -1.38 8.19
N PRO A 330 -5.34 -1.27 8.79
CA PRO A 330 -4.23 -2.17 8.47
C PRO A 330 -4.60 -3.62 8.78
N ALA A 331 -4.15 -4.53 7.94
CA ALA A 331 -4.39 -5.95 8.12
C ALA A 331 -3.83 -6.43 9.48
N GLN A 332 -4.66 -7.09 10.28
CA GLN A 332 -4.21 -7.65 11.56
C GLN A 332 -3.15 -8.73 11.32
N ASN A 333 -2.02 -8.64 12.02
CA ASN A 333 -0.92 -9.59 11.91
C ASN A 333 -1.26 -10.93 12.61
N ILE A 334 -2.04 -11.76 11.91
CA ILE A 334 -2.48 -13.10 12.36
C ILE A 334 -1.28 -14.06 12.47
N GLN A 335 -0.15 -13.75 11.81
CA GLN A 335 1.04 -14.61 11.77
C GLN A 335 1.69 -14.76 13.16
N GLY A 336 1.66 -13.71 13.99
CA GLY A 336 2.19 -13.76 15.36
C GLY A 336 1.40 -14.73 16.27
N TYR A 337 0.07 -14.74 16.13
CA TYR A 337 -0.80 -15.63 16.91
C TYR A 337 -0.68 -17.10 16.49
N LEU A 338 -0.51 -17.37 15.19
CA LEU A 338 -0.29 -18.73 14.67
C LEU A 338 1.04 -19.32 15.17
N ILE A 339 2.12 -18.52 15.15
CA ILE A 339 3.44 -18.95 15.63
C ILE A 339 3.41 -19.16 17.15
N GLY A 340 2.83 -18.23 17.91
CA GLY A 340 2.70 -18.33 19.37
C GLY A 340 1.84 -19.52 19.81
N GLY A 341 0.73 -19.76 19.13
CA GLY A 341 -0.16 -20.90 19.38
C GLY A 341 0.54 -22.24 19.11
N GLY A 342 1.26 -22.35 18.00
CA GLY A 342 2.01 -23.56 17.64
C GLY A 342 3.10 -23.91 18.65
N VAL A 343 3.90 -22.93 19.09
CA VAL A 343 4.97 -23.15 20.08
C VAL A 343 4.42 -23.56 21.44
N SER A 344 3.32 -22.94 21.89
CA SER A 344 2.69 -23.28 23.16
C SER A 344 2.15 -24.72 23.17
N LEU A 345 1.52 -25.15 22.07
CA LEU A 345 1.02 -26.53 21.93
C LEU A 345 2.16 -27.56 22.01
N VAL A 346 3.27 -27.31 21.31
CA VAL A 346 4.45 -28.20 21.33
C VAL A 346 5.05 -28.27 22.73
N PHE A 347 5.14 -27.15 23.44
CA PHE A 347 5.62 -27.10 24.82
C PHE A 347 4.72 -27.93 25.76
N LEU A 348 3.39 -27.82 25.64
CA LEU A 348 2.46 -28.62 26.43
C LEU A 348 2.60 -30.12 26.16
N VAL A 349 2.75 -30.54 24.90
CA VAL A 349 3.01 -31.94 24.54
C VAL A 349 4.33 -32.42 25.16
N PHE A 350 5.37 -31.61 25.11
CA PHE A 350 6.66 -31.97 25.70
C PHE A 350 6.59 -32.11 27.23
N VAL A 351 5.93 -31.18 27.92
CA VAL A 351 5.72 -31.23 29.37
C VAL A 351 4.89 -32.46 29.76
N THR A 352 3.82 -32.78 29.02
CA THR A 352 3.02 -33.98 29.31
C THR A 352 3.80 -35.27 29.10
N LEU A 353 4.65 -35.35 28.07
CA LEU A 353 5.55 -36.50 27.85
C LEU A 353 6.57 -36.64 28.99
N ILE A 354 7.12 -35.54 29.51
CA ILE A 354 8.03 -35.55 30.67
C ILE A 354 7.31 -36.06 31.92
N ILE A 355 6.13 -35.50 32.22
CA ILE A 355 5.31 -35.92 33.36
C ILE A 355 4.99 -37.42 33.26
N TYR A 356 4.56 -37.89 32.08
CA TYR A 356 4.32 -39.30 31.83
C TYR A 356 5.56 -40.17 32.09
N LYS A 357 6.75 -39.74 31.64
CA LYS A 357 8.00 -40.48 31.87
C LYS A 357 8.39 -40.55 33.35
N ILE A 358 8.21 -39.46 34.10
CA ILE A 358 8.54 -39.40 35.54
C ILE A 358 7.58 -40.29 36.34
N PHE A 359 6.27 -40.18 36.08
CA PHE A 359 5.23 -40.86 36.84
C PHE A 359 4.75 -42.18 36.23
N LYS A 360 5.39 -42.70 35.18
CA LYS A 360 4.96 -43.92 34.47
C LYS A 360 4.63 -45.08 35.42
N ILE A 361 5.49 -45.34 36.40
CA ILE A 361 5.29 -46.44 37.37
C ILE A 361 4.08 -46.16 38.25
N ASP A 362 3.97 -44.95 38.78
CA ASP A 362 2.86 -44.54 39.63
C ASP A 362 1.52 -44.52 38.89
N ILE A 363 1.48 -44.03 37.65
CA ILE A 363 0.30 -44.05 36.78
C ILE A 363 -0.16 -45.49 36.51
N VAL A 364 0.77 -46.40 36.17
CA VAL A 364 0.42 -47.81 35.90
C VAL A 364 -0.04 -48.52 37.17
N LEU A 365 0.61 -48.29 38.31
CA LEU A 365 0.19 -48.87 39.59
C LEU A 365 -1.17 -48.32 40.04
N TRP A 366 -1.41 -47.02 39.86
CA TRP A 366 -2.70 -46.38 40.13
C TRP A 366 -3.78 -46.93 39.21
N TYR A 367 -3.55 -47.01 37.90
CA TYR A 367 -4.49 -47.59 36.94
C TYR A 367 -4.83 -49.05 37.28
N ARG A 368 -3.84 -49.87 37.65
CA ARG A 368 -4.07 -51.26 38.08
C ARG A 368 -4.92 -51.36 39.35
N ASN A 369 -4.83 -50.41 40.27
CA ASN A 369 -5.64 -50.40 41.49
C ASN A 369 -7.05 -49.82 41.25
N SER A 370 -7.16 -48.77 40.43
CA SER A 370 -8.38 -47.99 40.24
C SER A 370 -9.30 -48.56 39.14
N CYS A 371 -8.75 -49.14 38.08
CA CYS A 371 -9.53 -49.64 36.94
C CYS A 371 -9.80 -51.16 36.96
N HIS A 372 -9.28 -51.88 37.95
CA HIS A 372 -9.57 -53.32 38.13
C HIS A 372 -11.06 -53.68 38.33
N PRO A 373 -11.94 -52.81 38.89
CA PRO A 373 -13.38 -53.06 38.96
C PRO A 373 -14.10 -53.03 37.60
N PHE A 374 -13.52 -52.38 36.59
CA PHE A 374 -14.16 -52.16 35.29
C PHE A 374 -13.71 -53.15 34.21
N LEU A 375 -12.62 -53.87 34.45
CA LEU A 375 -12.16 -54.97 33.60
C LEU A 375 -12.79 -56.26 34.14
N GLY A 376 -13.74 -56.82 33.38
CA GLY A 376 -14.48 -58.04 33.74
C GLY A 376 -13.58 -59.17 34.24
N GLU A 377 -14.12 -60.01 35.13
CA GLU A 377 -13.42 -61.14 35.74
C GLU A 377 -12.70 -61.98 34.68
N LYS A 378 -11.37 -61.84 34.58
CA LYS A 378 -10.57 -62.84 33.89
C LYS A 378 -10.77 -64.17 34.62
N ALA A 379 -11.13 -65.20 33.85
CA ALA A 379 -11.26 -66.59 34.30
C ALA A 379 -10.10 -66.93 35.25
N SER A 380 -10.41 -67.60 36.37
CA SER A 380 -9.40 -68.01 37.34
C SER A 380 -8.30 -68.79 36.61
N ASP A 381 -7.05 -68.33 36.70
CA ASP A 381 -5.93 -68.89 35.96
C ASP A 381 -5.40 -70.20 36.58
N GLY A 382 -6.09 -70.74 37.58
CA GLY A 382 -5.72 -71.97 38.30
C GLY A 382 -4.44 -71.84 39.14
N LYS A 383 -3.83 -70.64 39.19
CA LYS A 383 -2.58 -70.37 39.91
C LYS A 383 -2.85 -69.90 41.34
N ILE A 384 -2.16 -70.53 42.28
CA ILE A 384 -2.36 -70.33 43.73
C ILE A 384 -1.45 -69.22 44.25
N TYR A 385 -0.23 -69.12 43.70
CA TYR A 385 0.78 -68.18 44.17
C TYR A 385 1.01 -67.04 43.17
N ASP A 386 1.20 -65.84 43.70
CA ASP A 386 1.55 -64.66 42.91
C ASP A 386 3.02 -64.69 42.50
N ALA A 387 3.90 -65.20 43.35
CA ALA A 387 5.28 -65.48 42.99
C ALA A 387 5.92 -66.63 43.79
N TYR A 388 6.80 -67.37 43.13
CA TYR A 388 7.75 -68.30 43.76
C TYR A 388 9.07 -67.56 44.03
N VAL A 389 9.65 -67.70 45.22
CA VAL A 389 10.88 -66.99 45.62
C VAL A 389 12.05 -67.94 45.70
N LEU A 390 13.08 -67.67 44.90
CA LEU A 390 14.37 -68.36 44.89
C LEU A 390 15.44 -67.44 45.51
N TYR A 391 16.13 -67.93 46.54
CA TYR A 391 17.20 -67.20 47.21
C TYR A 391 18.34 -68.16 47.59
N PRO A 392 19.59 -67.67 47.71
CA PRO A 392 20.70 -68.48 48.19
C PRO A 392 20.53 -68.77 49.69
N LYS A 393 20.44 -70.07 50.05
CA LYS A 393 20.45 -70.56 51.43
C LYS A 393 21.89 -70.54 51.97
N ASN A 394 22.08 -70.06 53.19
CA ASN A 394 23.41 -69.79 53.73
C ASN A 394 24.15 -71.06 54.22
N ARG A 395 25.47 -71.12 53.98
CA ARG A 395 26.46 -71.79 54.86
C ARG A 395 27.35 -70.69 55.44
N GLU A 396 27.62 -70.77 56.75
CA GLU A 396 28.42 -69.97 57.72
C GLU A 396 29.28 -68.74 57.31
N SER A 397 29.51 -68.44 56.03
CA SER A 397 30.37 -67.36 55.52
C SER A 397 29.67 -66.28 54.70
N CYS A 398 28.42 -66.43 54.23
CA CYS A 398 27.73 -65.32 53.54
C CYS A 398 27.07 -64.40 54.59
N LEU A 399 27.33 -63.09 54.53
CA LEU A 399 26.72 -62.10 55.43
C LEU A 399 25.18 -62.31 55.52
N TYR A 400 24.61 -62.30 56.73
CA TYR A 400 23.21 -62.58 57.13
C TYR A 400 22.05 -61.89 56.33
N SER A 401 22.35 -61.18 55.25
CA SER A 401 21.47 -60.34 54.44
C SER A 401 20.42 -61.07 53.60
N SER A 402 20.70 -62.24 52.99
CA SER A 402 19.79 -62.88 52.02
C SER A 402 18.58 -63.52 52.67
N ASP A 403 18.79 -64.28 53.75
CA ASP A 403 17.72 -64.97 54.48
C ASP A 403 16.80 -63.96 55.18
N ILE A 404 17.37 -62.93 55.82
CA ILE A 404 16.59 -61.84 56.42
C ILE A 404 15.75 -61.13 55.36
N PHE A 405 16.34 -60.84 54.19
CA PHE A 405 15.59 -60.20 53.12
C PHE A 405 14.46 -61.09 52.57
N ALA A 406 14.75 -62.36 52.28
CA ALA A 406 13.79 -63.29 51.67
C ALA A 406 12.69 -63.74 52.63
N LEU A 407 13.02 -64.01 53.90
CA LEU A 407 12.09 -64.60 54.88
C LEU A 407 11.38 -63.55 55.76
N LYS A 408 11.97 -62.36 55.94
CA LYS A 408 11.39 -61.32 56.81
C LYS A 408 10.93 -60.10 56.02
N ILE A 409 11.82 -59.46 55.25
CA ILE A 409 11.50 -58.18 54.58
C ILE A 409 10.52 -58.38 53.42
N LEU A 410 10.79 -59.36 52.55
CA LEU A 410 10.00 -59.60 51.35
C LEU A 410 8.52 -59.96 51.70
N PRO A 411 8.24 -60.87 52.66
CA PRO A 411 6.91 -61.10 53.20
C PRO A 411 6.25 -59.86 53.82
N GLU A 412 6.98 -59.12 54.65
CA GLU A 412 6.45 -57.94 55.35
C GLU A 412 5.94 -56.86 54.37
N VAL A 413 6.60 -56.70 53.21
CA VAL A 413 6.16 -55.70 52.22
C VAL A 413 5.18 -56.29 51.21
N LEU A 414 5.46 -57.45 50.62
CA LEU A 414 4.65 -58.00 49.54
C LEU A 414 3.42 -58.75 50.04
N GLU A 415 3.50 -59.52 51.12
CA GLU A 415 2.34 -60.25 51.68
C GLU A 415 1.52 -59.30 52.56
N ARG A 416 2.12 -58.67 53.57
CA ARG A 416 1.36 -57.89 54.57
C ARG A 416 0.87 -56.54 54.05
N GLN A 417 1.73 -55.74 53.40
CA GLN A 417 1.32 -54.41 52.90
C GLN A 417 0.67 -54.44 51.51
N CYS A 418 1.04 -55.40 50.65
CA CYS A 418 0.53 -55.48 49.28
C CYS A 418 -0.52 -56.58 49.05
N GLY A 419 -0.60 -57.60 49.93
CA GLY A 419 -1.55 -58.70 49.83
C GLY A 419 -1.25 -59.71 48.73
N TYR A 420 0.03 -59.92 48.39
CA TYR A 420 0.46 -60.99 47.48
C TYR A 420 0.61 -62.32 48.22
N ASN A 421 0.40 -63.43 47.53
CA ASN A 421 0.68 -64.76 48.06
C ASN A 421 2.01 -65.29 47.52
N LEU A 422 3.04 -65.35 48.37
CA LEU A 422 4.35 -65.85 47.96
C LEU A 422 4.53 -67.31 48.39
N PHE A 423 5.23 -68.09 47.57
CA PHE A 423 5.77 -69.38 47.98
C PHE A 423 7.28 -69.22 48.21
N ILE A 424 7.74 -69.45 49.45
CA ILE A 424 9.15 -69.37 49.82
C ILE A 424 9.61 -70.75 50.29
N PHE A 425 10.56 -71.32 49.55
CA PHE A 425 11.13 -72.62 49.88
C PHE A 425 11.95 -72.55 51.18
N GLY A 426 11.71 -73.47 52.13
CA GLY A 426 12.24 -73.47 53.49
C GLY A 426 11.30 -72.89 54.56
N ARG A 427 10.23 -72.18 54.16
CA ARG A 427 9.16 -71.68 55.06
C ARG A 427 7.84 -72.41 54.84
N ASN A 428 7.54 -72.79 53.60
CA ASN A 428 6.24 -73.26 53.16
C ASN A 428 6.21 -74.74 52.76
N ASP A 429 7.32 -75.46 52.90
CA ASP A 429 7.50 -76.88 52.60
C ASP A 429 7.24 -77.79 53.82
N LEU A 430 6.74 -79.00 53.56
CA LEU A 430 6.52 -80.04 54.59
C LEU A 430 7.77 -80.93 54.68
N PRO A 431 8.27 -81.27 55.88
CA PRO A 431 9.48 -82.08 56.03
C PRO A 431 9.25 -83.53 55.55
N GLY A 432 10.08 -84.02 54.63
CA GLY A 432 10.16 -85.43 54.22
C GLY A 432 9.82 -85.76 52.75
N GLU A 433 9.50 -84.77 51.91
CA GLU A 433 9.16 -85.00 50.50
C GLU A 433 10.32 -84.72 49.52
N ALA A 434 10.23 -85.26 48.29
CA ALA A 434 11.23 -85.10 47.25
C ALA A 434 11.26 -83.66 46.69
N VAL A 435 12.28 -82.92 47.12
CA VAL A 435 12.66 -81.54 46.78
C VAL A 435 12.40 -81.13 45.31
N ILE A 436 12.81 -81.96 44.34
CA ILE A 436 12.81 -81.59 42.91
C ILE A 436 11.41 -81.56 42.27
N SER A 437 10.51 -82.49 42.61
CA SER A 437 9.16 -82.55 42.02
C SER A 437 8.24 -81.44 42.53
N ILE A 438 8.46 -81.01 43.79
CA ILE A 438 7.68 -79.94 44.42
C ILE A 438 8.04 -78.59 43.81
N ALA A 439 9.33 -78.34 43.57
CA ALA A 439 9.77 -77.08 42.98
C ALA A 439 9.13 -76.85 41.58
N ASP A 440 9.08 -77.88 40.72
CA ASP A 440 8.42 -77.76 39.40
C ASP A 440 6.91 -77.48 39.54
N GLU A 441 6.22 -78.21 40.41
CA GLU A 441 4.78 -78.04 40.62
C GLU A 441 4.44 -76.64 41.18
N LYS A 442 5.18 -76.19 42.20
CA LYS A 442 4.96 -74.90 42.85
C LYS A 442 5.33 -73.71 41.95
N ILE A 443 6.32 -73.88 41.06
CA ILE A 443 6.63 -72.88 40.03
C ILE A 443 5.51 -72.81 39.00
N ARG A 444 4.93 -73.94 38.56
CA ARG A 444 3.77 -73.95 37.66
C ARG A 444 2.53 -73.30 38.29
N GLN A 445 2.35 -73.48 39.60
CA GLN A 445 1.29 -72.82 40.39
C GLN A 445 1.54 -71.32 40.62
N SER A 446 2.68 -70.77 40.19
CA SER A 446 3.08 -69.38 40.41
C SER A 446 2.95 -68.49 39.17
N ARG A 447 2.56 -67.23 39.35
CA ARG A 447 2.44 -66.24 38.25
C ARG A 447 3.78 -65.58 37.90
N ARG A 448 4.70 -65.50 38.86
CA ARG A 448 6.05 -64.92 38.71
C ARG A 448 7.07 -65.78 39.44
N VAL A 449 8.34 -65.60 39.09
CA VAL A 449 9.47 -66.13 39.85
C VAL A 449 10.33 -64.95 40.28
N ILE A 450 10.62 -64.82 41.57
CA ILE A 450 11.54 -63.83 42.13
C ILE A 450 12.85 -64.53 42.40
N VAL A 451 13.95 -64.04 41.84
CA VAL A 451 15.31 -64.56 42.06
C VAL A 451 16.12 -63.49 42.77
N ILE A 452 16.62 -63.82 43.96
CA ILE A 452 17.45 -62.93 44.77
C ILE A 452 18.93 -63.24 44.50
N LEU A 453 19.69 -62.21 44.14
CA LEU A 453 21.11 -62.28 43.86
C LEU A 453 21.93 -61.53 44.92
N VAL A 454 23.08 -62.12 45.27
CA VAL A 454 24.07 -61.62 46.22
C VAL A 454 25.40 -61.45 45.46
N PRO A 455 26.27 -60.48 45.78
CA PRO A 455 27.49 -60.22 45.01
C PRO A 455 28.61 -61.26 45.17
N GLU A 456 28.65 -62.05 46.24
CA GLU A 456 29.76 -62.97 46.50
C GLU A 456 29.64 -64.30 45.72
N PRO A 457 30.59 -64.64 44.82
CA PRO A 457 30.53 -65.86 44.03
C PRO A 457 30.73 -67.15 44.85
N SER A 458 31.30 -67.07 46.05
CA SER A 458 31.43 -68.19 46.99
C SER A 458 30.07 -68.69 47.51
N CYS A 459 29.03 -67.86 47.47
CA CYS A 459 27.66 -68.24 47.80
C CYS A 459 26.94 -68.98 46.66
N TYR A 460 27.60 -69.16 45.50
CA TYR A 460 27.06 -69.80 44.29
C TYR A 460 27.70 -71.16 43.97
N SER A 461 28.09 -71.96 44.98
CA SER A 461 28.55 -73.33 44.71
C SER A 461 27.39 -74.23 44.27
N ILE A 462 27.46 -74.70 43.03
CA ILE A 462 26.43 -75.40 42.25
C ILE A 462 26.25 -76.90 42.60
N LEU A 463 26.93 -77.47 43.61
CA LEU A 463 27.08 -78.94 43.66
C LEU A 463 26.27 -79.75 44.70
N GLU A 464 25.48 -79.15 45.59
CA GLU A 464 24.60 -79.94 46.50
C GLU A 464 23.11 -79.52 46.50
N ASP A 465 22.75 -78.45 45.77
CA ASP A 465 21.37 -77.96 45.59
C ASP A 465 21.05 -77.74 44.08
N ALA A 466 21.74 -78.54 43.26
CA ALA A 466 21.95 -78.33 41.82
C ALA A 466 20.68 -78.49 40.98
N SER A 467 19.73 -79.32 41.44
CA SER A 467 18.57 -79.74 40.66
C SER A 467 17.41 -78.75 40.70
N GLU A 468 17.15 -78.09 41.85
CA GLU A 468 16.08 -77.10 41.97
C GLU A 468 16.38 -75.81 41.21
N LYS A 469 17.61 -75.30 41.38
CA LYS A 469 18.04 -74.05 40.72
C LYS A 469 18.17 -74.25 39.21
N HIS A 470 18.64 -75.40 38.72
CA HIS A 470 18.64 -75.68 37.28
C HIS A 470 17.23 -75.85 36.73
N LEU A 471 16.32 -76.55 37.42
CA LEU A 471 14.96 -76.82 36.93
C LEU A 471 14.07 -75.56 36.97
N ALA A 472 14.12 -74.78 38.06
CA ALA A 472 13.42 -73.51 38.18
C ALA A 472 13.86 -72.50 37.12
N MET A 473 15.16 -72.50 36.84
CA MET A 473 15.78 -71.59 35.89
C MET A 473 15.59 -72.05 34.44
N TYR A 474 15.61 -73.36 34.17
CA TYR A 474 15.28 -73.96 32.87
C TYR A 474 13.79 -73.75 32.51
N ASN A 475 12.87 -74.02 33.44
CA ASN A 475 11.44 -73.79 33.22
C ASN A 475 11.08 -72.31 33.06
N ALA A 476 11.70 -71.42 33.83
CA ALA A 476 11.49 -69.98 33.71
C ALA A 476 12.06 -69.38 32.41
N LEU A 477 12.98 -70.07 31.75
CA LEU A 477 13.66 -69.61 30.53
C LEU A 477 13.06 -70.15 29.24
N ILE A 478 12.48 -71.36 29.27
CA ILE A 478 12.02 -72.07 28.07
C ILE A 478 10.49 -72.09 27.94
N GLN A 479 9.73 -72.03 29.03
CA GLN A 479 8.26 -71.95 28.95
C GLN A 479 7.82 -70.48 28.85
N ASP A 480 7.22 -70.10 27.72
CA ASP A 480 6.93 -68.72 27.31
C ASP A 480 5.75 -68.05 28.08
N GLY A 481 5.65 -68.27 29.39
CA GLY A 481 4.50 -67.84 30.21
C GLY A 481 4.81 -67.19 31.56
N ILE A 482 5.96 -67.45 32.20
CA ILE A 482 6.27 -66.94 33.55
C ILE A 482 7.37 -65.86 33.48
N LYS A 483 7.05 -64.65 33.95
CA LYS A 483 8.03 -63.55 34.01
C LYS A 483 8.88 -63.65 35.27
N VAL A 484 10.19 -63.49 35.12
CA VAL A 484 11.17 -63.51 36.21
C VAL A 484 11.44 -62.08 36.70
N ILE A 485 11.54 -61.90 38.02
CA ILE A 485 11.91 -60.67 38.69
C ILE A 485 13.26 -60.91 39.37
N LEU A 486 14.31 -60.30 38.83
CA LEU A 486 15.67 -60.39 39.38
C LEU A 486 15.90 -59.26 40.39
N ILE A 487 16.23 -59.60 41.63
CA ILE A 487 16.52 -58.64 42.70
C ILE A 487 17.99 -58.76 43.10
N GLU A 488 18.74 -57.67 43.02
CA GLU A 488 20.14 -57.60 43.45
C GLU A 488 20.20 -56.95 44.82
N LEU A 489 20.69 -57.65 45.85
CA LEU A 489 20.81 -57.08 47.20
C LEU A 489 21.91 -56.00 47.28
N GLU A 490 22.96 -56.15 46.48
CA GLU A 490 24.05 -55.18 46.35
C GLU A 490 24.49 -55.02 44.89
N LYS A 491 25.39 -54.07 44.61
CA LYS A 491 25.88 -53.84 43.24
C LYS A 491 26.82 -54.97 42.84
N ILE A 492 26.37 -55.85 41.95
CA ILE A 492 27.23 -56.85 41.32
C ILE A 492 27.98 -56.15 40.18
N HIS A 493 29.31 -56.04 40.32
CA HIS A 493 30.16 -55.35 39.35
C HIS A 493 30.56 -56.23 38.17
N ASP A 494 30.72 -57.53 38.40
CA ASP A 494 31.09 -58.48 37.37
C ASP A 494 30.14 -59.69 37.35
N TYR A 495 29.59 -59.98 36.17
CA TYR A 495 28.69 -61.11 35.92
C TYR A 495 29.40 -62.25 35.20
N THR A 496 30.69 -62.13 34.86
CA THR A 496 31.46 -63.16 34.14
C THR A 496 31.31 -64.54 34.77
N ASN A 497 31.34 -64.61 36.10
CA ASN A 497 31.25 -65.85 36.88
C ASN A 497 29.81 -66.33 37.15
N MET A 498 28.77 -65.63 36.66
CA MET A 498 27.37 -66.06 36.81
C MET A 498 26.95 -67.08 35.74
N PRO A 499 26.01 -67.99 36.07
CA PRO A 499 25.40 -68.89 35.09
C PRO A 499 24.81 -68.15 33.88
N GLU A 500 24.90 -68.76 32.69
CA GLU A 500 24.41 -68.17 31.43
C GLU A 500 22.92 -67.82 31.47
N SER A 501 22.14 -68.63 32.18
CA SER A 501 20.73 -68.41 32.46
C SER A 501 20.45 -67.07 33.16
N ILE A 502 21.22 -66.73 34.20
CA ILE A 502 21.08 -65.46 34.93
C ILE A 502 21.50 -64.28 34.06
N LYS A 503 22.57 -64.43 33.26
CA LYS A 503 23.00 -63.42 32.28
C LYS A 503 21.88 -63.14 31.27
N TYR A 504 21.25 -64.18 30.74
CA TYR A 504 20.14 -64.06 29.80
C TYR A 504 18.89 -63.42 30.44
N ILE A 505 18.50 -63.85 31.65
CA ILE A 505 17.36 -63.24 32.38
C ILE A 505 17.59 -61.76 32.62
N LYS A 506 18.81 -61.38 33.03
CA LYS A 506 19.17 -59.98 33.25
C LYS A 506 19.07 -59.17 31.94
N GLN A 507 19.50 -59.73 30.81
CA GLN A 507 19.38 -59.06 29.51
C GLN A 507 17.91 -58.91 29.07
N LYS A 508 17.06 -59.92 29.31
CA LYS A 508 15.65 -59.95 28.88
C LYS A 508 14.72 -59.12 29.77
N TYR A 509 14.87 -59.21 31.09
CA TYR A 509 13.93 -58.61 32.06
C TYR A 509 14.54 -57.47 32.90
N GLY A 510 15.86 -57.27 32.82
CA GLY A 510 16.59 -56.34 33.69
C GLY A 510 16.74 -56.86 35.11
N ALA A 511 17.33 -56.05 35.98
CA ALA A 511 17.50 -56.34 37.40
C ALA A 511 17.10 -55.15 38.27
N ILE A 512 16.48 -55.45 39.41
CA ILE A 512 16.02 -54.46 40.38
C ILE A 512 17.00 -54.46 41.54
N ARG A 513 17.82 -53.42 41.62
CA ARG A 513 18.77 -53.24 42.71
C ARG A 513 18.11 -52.74 43.98
N TRP A 514 18.30 -53.48 45.07
CA TRP A 514 18.02 -53.05 46.44
C TRP A 514 18.98 -51.92 46.82
N LYS A 515 18.41 -50.83 47.37
CA LYS A 515 19.15 -49.65 47.83
C LYS A 515 18.71 -49.23 49.23
N GLY A 516 18.03 -50.10 49.96
CA GLY A 516 17.57 -49.84 51.32
C GLY A 516 18.62 -50.22 52.36
N ASP A 517 18.57 -49.56 53.50
CA ASP A 517 19.13 -50.08 54.75
C ASP A 517 18.16 -51.10 55.35
N PHE A 518 18.60 -52.02 56.21
CA PHE A 518 17.70 -52.96 56.92
C PHE A 518 16.85 -52.26 58.02
N SER A 519 16.59 -50.96 57.86
CA SER A 519 15.81 -50.11 58.78
C SER A 519 14.31 -50.13 58.44
N GLU A 520 13.44 -49.83 59.41
CA GLU A 520 11.98 -49.88 59.21
C GLU A 520 11.46 -48.95 58.09
N ARG A 521 12.16 -47.85 57.78
CA ARG A 521 11.75 -46.92 56.71
C ARG A 521 11.89 -47.53 55.31
N SER A 522 12.82 -48.46 55.11
CA SER A 522 13.01 -49.14 53.82
C SER A 522 11.94 -50.22 53.55
N HIS A 523 11.16 -50.59 54.57
CA HIS A 523 10.10 -51.61 54.49
C HIS A 523 8.76 -51.04 54.00
N SER A 524 8.65 -49.77 53.59
CA SER A 524 7.39 -49.23 53.04
C SER A 524 7.20 -49.59 51.57
N ALA A 525 6.03 -50.15 51.22
CA ALA A 525 5.62 -50.47 49.85
C ALA A 525 5.58 -49.25 48.90
N SER A 526 5.65 -48.03 49.44
CA SER A 526 5.63 -46.76 48.69
C SER A 526 7.01 -46.32 48.18
N THR A 527 8.10 -46.95 48.61
CA THR A 527 9.45 -46.56 48.17
C THR A 527 9.71 -46.93 46.70
N ARG A 528 10.70 -46.26 46.09
CA ARG A 528 11.05 -46.45 44.67
C ARG A 528 11.41 -47.89 44.32
N PHE A 529 12.04 -48.62 45.23
CA PHE A 529 12.38 -50.05 45.03
C PHE A 529 11.10 -50.89 44.97
N TRP A 530 10.24 -50.81 45.99
CA TRP A 530 9.04 -51.62 46.06
C TRP A 530 8.02 -51.29 44.97
N LYS A 531 7.90 -50.01 44.57
CA LYS A 531 7.11 -49.62 43.39
C LYS A 531 7.60 -50.29 42.11
N LYS A 532 8.92 -50.41 41.91
CA LYS A 532 9.48 -51.15 40.77
C LYS A 532 9.18 -52.65 40.87
N VAL A 533 9.37 -53.28 42.03
CA VAL A 533 9.03 -54.70 42.22
C VAL A 533 7.55 -54.96 41.92
N ARG A 534 6.65 -54.13 42.47
CA ARG A 534 5.19 -54.20 42.23
C ARG A 534 4.79 -53.97 40.77
N TYR A 535 5.53 -53.13 40.04
CA TYR A 535 5.29 -52.93 38.61
C TYR A 535 5.48 -54.23 37.81
N HIS A 536 6.43 -55.08 38.22
CA HIS A 536 6.70 -56.39 37.60
C HIS A 536 5.85 -57.55 38.16
N MET A 537 5.32 -57.41 39.38
CA MET A 537 4.35 -58.34 39.98
C MET A 537 3.02 -58.41 39.18
N PRO A 538 2.23 -59.49 39.34
CA PRO A 538 0.93 -59.60 38.69
C PRO A 538 -0.05 -58.53 39.20
N SER A 539 -1.05 -58.20 38.38
CA SER A 539 -2.18 -57.36 38.81
C SER A 539 -3.08 -58.15 39.77
N ARG A 540 -3.41 -57.55 40.92
CA ARG A 540 -4.16 -58.22 42.00
C ARG A 540 -5.65 -58.28 41.69
N LYS A 541 -6.30 -59.44 41.94
CA LYS A 541 -7.75 -59.47 42.22
C LYS A 541 -7.96 -59.00 43.66
N ARG A 542 -8.84 -58.04 43.92
CA ARG A 542 -9.06 -57.54 45.28
C ARG A 542 -9.75 -58.62 46.12
N GLY A 543 -8.98 -59.47 46.80
CA GLY A 543 -9.46 -60.20 47.98
C GLY A 543 -9.75 -59.20 49.10
N SER A 544 -10.85 -59.43 49.82
CA SER A 544 -11.39 -58.63 50.93
C SER A 544 -10.28 -58.01 51.79
N SER A 545 -10.17 -56.68 51.76
CA SER A 545 -9.40 -55.94 52.76
C SER A 545 -10.33 -55.76 53.95
N SER A 546 -10.01 -56.40 55.07
CA SER A 546 -10.53 -56.00 56.38
C SER A 546 -10.25 -54.51 56.59
N GLY A 547 -11.27 -53.80 57.04
CA GLY A 547 -11.28 -52.35 57.17
C GLY A 547 -10.29 -51.87 58.22
N PHE A 548 -9.48 -50.89 57.84
CA PHE A 548 -8.86 -50.00 58.81
C PHE A 548 -9.72 -48.74 58.88
N HIS A 549 -10.36 -48.57 60.04
CA HIS A 549 -11.03 -47.35 60.46
C HIS A 549 -10.06 -46.16 60.41
N LEU A 550 -10.50 -45.09 59.76
CA LEU A 550 -9.99 -43.74 59.95
C LEU A 550 -11.03 -42.96 60.74
N LEU A 551 -10.63 -42.39 61.88
CA LEU A 551 -11.27 -41.29 62.58
C LEU A 551 -10.16 -40.53 63.33
N PRO A 552 -10.36 -39.22 63.59
CA PRO A 552 -10.55 -38.12 62.63
C PRO A 552 -9.23 -37.41 62.29
#